data_AF-A0A6N9P6N8-F1
#
_entry.id   AF-A0A6N9P6N8-F1
#
_cell.length_a   1.000
_cell.length_b   1.000
_cell.length_c   1.000
_cell.angle_alpha   90.00
_cell.angle_beta   90.00
_cell.angle_gamma   90.00
#
_symmetry.space_group_name_H-M   'P 1'
#
loop_
_entity.id
_entity.type
_entity.pdbx_description
1 polymer ?
#
loop_
_entity_poly.entity_id
_entity_poly.type
_entity_poly.pdbx_seq_one_letter_code
_entity_poly.pdbx_strand_id
1 'polypeptide(L)'
;MDKLFNSCPPMDFGALEEEILVGVLRDDNYLFYRTGFPDPGWPVEPETACWELYCTACHQQAFQPKRRGFKPSALEYCPECGAKVEPKRWQRRKNLRTRILFWKFQRGEGRQIWLRAYQATHSFCPEPGDEALYLFEAARYLFDDGAAHKWSHTMAYFGREHKAAWRKRARVTGYAWHVNPMRSCGDYPAYYGEVSSDFFRGSCLEYGQLEQASAAGYNLPEYLDFYVRNPMIEYLWKFGLSGLLWEALVVGWRADFRKAVNLKAKKPSGLLSGMTAAEARELARNQPSCSLAITYQRLKKEGAVHNSPECWTWARAVNDYPETAALAQEAHGAGGRALRAYIERQAKRSGHAVRAALADYGDYLRQLGQIGGGEVLPDDLTLAHERLSMRLGKVQDMALNRKFRARRHLYGWLCWKKGGFLIRPVDSVQEITREGEQQCNCVAGYAQRHADGNTVICVLRRASEPQKSWHTVELDPRSLTVRQCRGFRNADAEPEAQAFVDAWKAHLQEVRFGRKTT
;
A
#
# COMPACT_ATOMS: atom_id res chain seq x y z
N MET A 1 4.25 -42.02 5.00
CA MET A 1 3.84 -41.07 3.93
C MET A 1 2.68 -41.68 3.14
N ASP A 2 1.83 -40.87 2.51
CA ASP A 2 0.65 -41.37 1.78
C ASP A 2 0.98 -41.79 0.34
N LYS A 3 0.09 -42.58 -0.28
CA LYS A 3 0.29 -43.13 -1.64
C LYS A 3 0.59 -42.03 -2.66
N LEU A 4 -0.11 -40.90 -2.58
CA LEU A 4 0.06 -39.75 -3.48
C LEU A 4 1.45 -39.12 -3.35
N PHE A 5 2.01 -38.99 -2.14
CA PHE A 5 3.36 -38.47 -1.99
C PHE A 5 4.41 -39.39 -2.65
N ASN A 6 4.21 -40.69 -2.53
CA ASN A 6 5.12 -41.70 -3.06
C ASN A 6 5.01 -41.86 -4.59
N SER A 7 3.98 -41.32 -5.24
CA SER A 7 3.85 -41.31 -6.70
C SER A 7 4.58 -40.15 -7.39
N CYS A 8 5.24 -39.28 -6.62
CA CYS A 8 6.11 -38.24 -7.18
C CYS A 8 7.29 -38.89 -7.92
N PRO A 9 7.50 -38.59 -9.21
CA PRO A 9 8.63 -39.14 -9.94
C PRO A 9 9.98 -38.72 -9.34
N PRO A 10 11.05 -39.54 -9.51
CA PRO A 10 12.39 -39.17 -9.07
C PRO A 10 12.86 -37.89 -9.79
N MET A 11 13.70 -37.09 -9.13
CA MET A 11 14.32 -35.92 -9.77
C MET A 11 15.67 -36.32 -10.34
N ASP A 12 15.94 -35.89 -11.57
CA ASP A 12 17.30 -35.86 -12.10
C ASP A 12 18.01 -34.64 -11.50
N PHE A 13 18.83 -34.87 -10.48
CA PHE A 13 19.53 -33.79 -9.80
C PHE A 13 20.65 -33.19 -10.65
N GLY A 14 21.27 -33.95 -11.56
CA GLY A 14 22.30 -33.41 -12.46
C GLY A 14 21.70 -32.39 -13.42
N ALA A 15 20.59 -32.75 -14.07
CA ALA A 15 19.88 -31.83 -14.97
C ALA A 15 19.31 -30.61 -14.22
N LEU A 16 18.83 -30.80 -12.97
CA LEU A 16 18.34 -29.70 -12.14
C LEU A 16 19.46 -28.74 -11.72
N GLU A 17 20.62 -29.27 -11.34
CA GLU A 17 21.81 -28.46 -11.01
C GLU A 17 22.26 -27.65 -12.22
N GLU A 18 22.35 -28.28 -13.39
CA GLU A 18 22.70 -27.61 -14.64
C GLU A 18 21.70 -26.49 -14.99
N GLU A 19 20.39 -26.75 -14.92
CA GLU A 19 19.35 -25.74 -15.16
C GLU A 19 19.50 -24.52 -14.23
N ILE A 20 19.80 -24.75 -12.95
CA ILE A 20 19.98 -23.67 -11.97
C ILE A 20 21.25 -22.88 -12.26
N LEU A 21 22.37 -23.55 -12.49
CA LEU A 21 23.68 -22.93 -12.71
C LEU A 21 23.77 -22.20 -14.04
N VAL A 22 23.28 -22.79 -15.14
CA VAL A 22 23.34 -22.21 -16.49
C VAL A 22 22.18 -21.23 -16.75
N GLY A 23 21.08 -21.37 -16.01
CA GLY A 23 19.92 -20.49 -16.11
C GLY A 23 20.01 -19.31 -15.14
N VAL A 24 19.50 -19.54 -13.93
CA VAL A 24 19.25 -18.46 -12.94
C VAL A 24 20.55 -17.93 -12.33
N LEU A 25 21.54 -18.79 -12.11
CA LEU A 25 22.81 -18.45 -11.47
C LEU A 25 23.96 -18.31 -12.48
N ARG A 26 23.66 -18.14 -13.78
CA ARG A 26 24.68 -18.06 -14.83
C ARG A 26 25.72 -16.94 -14.64
N ASP A 27 25.28 -15.87 -13.99
CA ASP A 27 26.06 -14.66 -13.72
C ASP A 27 26.53 -14.60 -12.26
N ASP A 28 26.29 -15.66 -11.46
CA ASP A 28 26.73 -15.81 -10.06
C ASP A 28 28.17 -16.31 -10.00
N ASN A 29 29.08 -15.58 -10.64
CA ASN A 29 30.49 -15.96 -10.73
C ASN A 29 31.38 -14.98 -9.96
N TYR A 30 32.46 -15.50 -9.40
CA TYR A 30 33.48 -14.73 -8.71
C TYR A 30 34.82 -14.79 -9.43
N LEU A 31 35.56 -13.68 -9.36
CA LEU A 31 36.98 -13.64 -9.70
C LEU A 31 37.77 -13.48 -8.42
N PHE A 32 38.27 -14.59 -7.89
CA PHE A 32 39.10 -14.57 -6.71
C PHE A 32 40.49 -14.05 -7.06
N TYR A 33 41.03 -13.18 -6.22
CA TYR A 33 42.38 -12.66 -6.42
C TYR A 33 43.18 -12.57 -5.12
N ARG A 34 44.47 -12.89 -5.22
CA ARG A 34 45.47 -12.67 -4.16
C ARG A 34 46.82 -12.29 -4.75
N THR A 35 47.75 -11.93 -3.88
CA THR A 35 49.17 -11.92 -4.28
C THR A 35 49.66 -13.37 -4.24
N GLY A 36 50.28 -13.80 -5.33
CA GLY A 36 50.87 -15.13 -5.47
C GLY A 36 52.13 -15.09 -6.34
N PHE A 37 52.69 -16.26 -6.60
CA PHE A 37 53.85 -16.47 -7.45
C PHE A 37 53.46 -17.46 -8.56
N PRO A 38 53.88 -17.23 -9.81
CA PRO A 38 53.47 -18.08 -10.92
C PRO A 38 54.22 -19.42 -10.91
N ASP A 39 53.56 -20.48 -11.38
CA ASP A 39 54.18 -21.79 -11.54
C ASP A 39 55.26 -21.78 -12.65
N PRO A 40 56.27 -22.68 -12.59
CA PRO A 40 57.28 -22.82 -13.64
C PRO A 40 56.62 -23.11 -15.00
N GLY A 41 56.69 -22.17 -15.93
CA GLY A 41 56.07 -22.28 -17.26
C GLY A 41 55.16 -21.11 -17.65
N TRP A 42 54.84 -20.20 -16.73
CA TRP A 42 54.12 -18.97 -17.05
C TRP A 42 55.05 -17.89 -17.65
N PRO A 43 54.55 -16.99 -18.52
CA PRO A 43 55.31 -15.89 -19.14
C PRO A 43 55.75 -14.78 -18.17
N VAL A 44 55.66 -15.03 -16.86
CA VAL A 44 56.08 -14.15 -15.77
C VAL A 44 57.13 -14.90 -14.95
N GLU A 45 58.21 -14.24 -14.55
CA GLU A 45 59.27 -14.85 -13.76
C GLU A 45 58.70 -15.47 -12.45
N PRO A 46 58.95 -16.77 -12.16
CA PRO A 46 58.41 -17.47 -10.99
C PRO A 46 58.68 -16.79 -9.64
N GLU A 47 59.74 -15.99 -9.55
CA GLU A 47 60.14 -15.29 -8.32
C GLU A 47 59.48 -13.91 -8.16
N THR A 48 58.76 -13.43 -9.19
CA THR A 48 58.10 -12.11 -9.15
C THR A 48 56.68 -12.20 -8.61
N ALA A 49 56.39 -11.44 -7.54
CA ALA A 49 55.05 -11.38 -6.97
C ALA A 49 54.02 -10.81 -7.95
N CYS A 50 53.02 -11.60 -8.31
CA CYS A 50 51.98 -11.25 -9.27
C CYS A 50 50.58 -11.28 -8.61
N TRP A 51 49.56 -10.88 -9.36
CA TRP A 51 48.18 -11.16 -9.04
C TRP A 51 47.84 -12.56 -9.52
N GLU A 52 47.55 -13.45 -8.58
CA GLU A 52 46.97 -14.76 -8.86
C GLU A 52 45.45 -14.60 -8.88
N LEU A 53 44.84 -15.03 -9.97
CA LEU A 53 43.42 -14.93 -10.26
C LEU A 53 42.83 -16.34 -10.41
N TYR A 54 41.62 -16.55 -9.91
CA TYR A 54 40.84 -17.76 -10.16
C TYR A 54 39.41 -17.36 -10.51
N CYS A 55 38.89 -17.87 -11.62
CA CYS A 55 37.53 -17.60 -12.08
C CYS A 55 36.62 -18.79 -11.80
N THR A 56 35.49 -18.59 -11.12
CA THR A 56 34.54 -19.67 -10.83
C THR A 56 33.68 -20.06 -12.03
N ALA A 57 33.73 -19.32 -13.15
CA ALA A 57 32.96 -19.64 -14.35
C ALA A 57 33.69 -20.63 -15.26
N CYS A 58 34.99 -20.42 -15.48
CA CYS A 58 35.83 -21.30 -16.31
C CYS A 58 36.75 -22.22 -15.51
N HIS A 59 36.79 -22.06 -14.18
CA HIS A 59 37.67 -22.78 -13.26
C HIS A 59 39.17 -22.67 -13.61
N GLN A 60 39.55 -21.64 -14.39
CA GLN A 60 40.94 -21.40 -14.75
C GLN A 60 41.63 -20.48 -13.74
N GLN A 61 42.89 -20.80 -13.49
CA GLN A 61 43.81 -19.98 -12.74
C GLN A 61 44.70 -19.19 -13.70
N ALA A 62 44.89 -17.90 -13.42
CA ALA A 62 45.70 -17.01 -14.25
C ALA A 62 46.61 -16.12 -13.39
N PHE A 63 47.77 -15.77 -13.93
CA PHE A 63 48.72 -14.88 -13.26
C PHE A 63 48.91 -13.58 -14.05
N GLN A 64 48.75 -12.45 -13.37
CA GLN A 64 48.83 -11.12 -13.97
C GLN A 64 49.88 -10.26 -13.26
N PRO A 65 50.86 -9.67 -13.97
CA PRO A 65 51.86 -8.80 -13.36
C PRO A 65 51.25 -7.62 -12.61
N LYS A 66 51.87 -7.23 -11.49
CA LYS A 66 51.48 -6.04 -10.72
C LYS A 66 51.96 -4.76 -11.41
N ARG A 67 51.21 -4.31 -12.42
CA ARG A 67 51.50 -3.08 -13.17
C ARG A 67 50.57 -1.92 -12.81
N ARG A 68 51.06 -0.69 -12.99
CA ARG A 68 50.27 0.54 -12.81
C ARG A 68 49.05 0.50 -13.74
N GLY A 69 47.86 0.72 -13.18
CA GLY A 69 46.59 0.72 -13.91
C GLY A 69 45.82 -0.61 -13.88
N PHE A 70 46.46 -1.73 -13.53
CA PHE A 70 45.77 -3.02 -13.39
C PHE A 70 45.34 -3.25 -11.94
N LYS A 71 44.03 -3.36 -11.70
CA LYS A 71 43.44 -3.62 -10.38
C LYS A 71 42.46 -4.78 -10.50
N PRO A 72 42.75 -5.96 -9.92
CA PRO A 72 41.81 -7.08 -9.95
C PRO A 72 40.43 -6.75 -9.36
N SER A 73 40.39 -5.87 -8.37
CA SER A 73 39.13 -5.41 -7.75
C SER A 73 38.21 -4.60 -8.66
N ALA A 74 38.70 -4.18 -9.84
CA ALA A 74 37.94 -3.41 -10.82
C ALA A 74 37.57 -4.23 -12.06
N LEU A 75 37.86 -5.54 -12.06
CA LEU A 75 37.50 -6.43 -13.16
C LEU A 75 36.04 -6.88 -13.01
N GLU A 76 35.20 -6.51 -13.97
CA GLU A 76 33.80 -6.95 -14.05
C GLU A 76 33.63 -8.20 -14.93
N TYR A 77 34.65 -8.54 -15.72
CA TYR A 77 34.67 -9.68 -16.62
C TYR A 77 35.96 -10.48 -16.43
N CYS A 78 35.85 -11.81 -16.55
CA CYS A 78 37.01 -12.68 -16.51
C CYS A 78 37.89 -12.43 -17.75
N PRO A 79 39.21 -12.20 -17.59
CA PRO A 79 40.11 -11.97 -18.71
C PRO A 79 40.30 -13.22 -19.60
N GLU A 80 40.05 -14.42 -19.08
CA GLU A 80 40.26 -15.68 -19.81
C GLU A 80 39.02 -16.12 -20.60
N CYS A 81 37.85 -16.14 -19.96
CA CYS A 81 36.61 -16.65 -20.58
C CYS A 81 35.58 -15.56 -20.94
N GLY A 82 35.80 -14.30 -20.53
CA GLY A 82 34.86 -13.20 -20.76
C GLY A 82 33.57 -13.25 -19.94
N ALA A 83 33.38 -14.26 -19.08
CA ALA A 83 32.21 -14.33 -18.21
C ALA A 83 32.14 -13.13 -17.26
N LYS A 84 30.92 -12.68 -16.94
CA LYS A 84 30.70 -11.65 -15.92
C LYS A 84 31.06 -12.20 -14.55
N VAL A 85 31.83 -11.44 -13.76
CA VAL A 85 32.38 -11.88 -12.47
C VAL A 85 32.32 -10.76 -11.43
N GLU A 86 32.16 -11.13 -10.16
CA GLU A 86 32.35 -10.23 -9.02
C GLU A 86 33.77 -10.45 -8.42
N PRO A 87 34.64 -9.43 -8.39
CA PRO A 87 36.00 -9.62 -7.90
C PRO A 87 36.04 -9.67 -6.37
N LYS A 88 36.63 -10.75 -5.81
CA LYS A 88 36.76 -10.95 -4.36
C LYS A 88 38.18 -11.28 -3.96
N ARG A 89 38.67 -10.66 -2.87
CA ARG A 89 39.94 -11.07 -2.28
C ARG A 89 39.84 -12.49 -1.76
N TRP A 90 40.80 -13.33 -2.12
CA TRP A 90 40.90 -14.75 -1.77
C TRP A 90 40.86 -15.01 -0.24
N GLN A 91 41.18 -14.02 0.61
CA GLN A 91 41.13 -14.15 2.07
C GLN A 91 39.74 -13.86 2.70
N ARG A 92 38.78 -13.28 1.95
CA ARG A 92 37.45 -12.90 2.45
C ARG A 92 36.37 -13.92 2.07
N ARG A 93 36.61 -15.21 2.32
CA ARG A 93 35.67 -16.28 1.91
C ARG A 93 34.63 -16.68 2.94
N LYS A 94 34.77 -16.35 4.23
CA LYS A 94 33.87 -16.90 5.27
C LYS A 94 32.39 -16.64 4.93
N ASN A 95 31.71 -17.68 4.45
CA ASN A 95 30.30 -17.72 4.05
C ASN A 95 29.95 -16.97 2.75
N LEU A 96 30.79 -17.03 1.71
CA LEU A 96 30.36 -16.60 0.38
C LEU A 96 29.35 -17.61 -0.19
N ARG A 97 28.08 -17.23 -0.17
CA ARG A 97 26.97 -18.09 -0.59
C ARG A 97 25.90 -17.28 -1.28
N THR A 98 25.40 -17.79 -2.39
CA THR A 98 24.18 -17.31 -3.03
C THR A 98 23.05 -18.25 -2.67
N ARG A 99 21.90 -17.68 -2.29
CA ARG A 99 20.73 -18.44 -1.83
C ARG A 99 19.50 -17.99 -2.59
N ILE A 100 18.84 -18.95 -3.24
CA ILE A 100 17.63 -18.73 -4.01
C ILE A 100 16.59 -19.81 -3.68
N LEU A 101 15.32 -19.48 -3.84
CA LEU A 101 14.25 -20.47 -3.90
C LEU A 101 14.01 -20.84 -5.36
N PHE A 102 14.23 -22.09 -5.73
CA PHE A 102 14.01 -22.58 -7.09
C PHE A 102 12.80 -23.49 -7.16
N TRP A 103 11.92 -23.24 -8.12
CA TRP A 103 10.68 -23.98 -8.34
C TRP A 103 10.77 -24.78 -9.64
N LYS A 104 10.64 -26.11 -9.55
CA LYS A 104 10.68 -27.00 -10.72
C LYS A 104 9.34 -27.65 -10.97
N PHE A 105 8.82 -27.50 -12.19
CA PHE A 105 7.71 -28.30 -12.70
C PHE A 105 8.18 -29.66 -13.18
N GLN A 106 7.39 -30.70 -12.95
CA GLN A 106 7.67 -32.07 -13.35
C GLN A 106 6.37 -32.77 -13.76
N ARG A 107 6.39 -33.55 -14.85
CA ARG A 107 5.24 -34.36 -15.28
C ARG A 107 5.01 -35.50 -14.31
N GLY A 108 3.75 -35.71 -13.92
CA GLY A 108 3.30 -36.87 -13.18
C GLY A 108 2.64 -37.92 -14.08
N GLU A 109 1.89 -38.83 -13.47
CA GLU A 109 1.10 -39.83 -14.19
C GLU A 109 -0.10 -39.17 -14.91
N GLY A 110 -0.36 -39.58 -16.15
CA GLY A 110 -1.48 -39.06 -16.94
C GLY A 110 -1.45 -37.54 -17.10
N ARG A 111 -2.46 -36.86 -16.53
CA ARG A 111 -2.63 -35.40 -16.62
C ARG A 111 -1.99 -34.65 -15.43
N GLN A 112 -1.34 -35.34 -14.50
CA GLN A 112 -0.81 -34.74 -13.28
C GLN A 112 0.42 -33.87 -13.52
N ILE A 113 0.52 -32.77 -12.77
CA ILE A 113 1.73 -31.93 -12.71
C ILE A 113 2.21 -31.85 -11.26
N TRP A 114 3.51 -32.05 -11.09
CA TRP A 114 4.22 -31.77 -9.85
C TRP A 114 4.91 -30.42 -9.92
N LEU A 115 4.89 -29.70 -8.81
CA LEU A 115 5.70 -28.51 -8.59
C LEU A 115 6.51 -28.71 -7.31
N ARG A 116 7.82 -28.50 -7.39
CA ARG A 116 8.76 -28.81 -6.30
C ARG A 116 9.57 -27.57 -5.96
N ALA A 117 9.70 -27.28 -4.68
CA ALA A 117 10.39 -26.08 -4.18
C ALA A 117 11.71 -26.48 -3.53
N TYR A 118 12.81 -25.96 -4.05
CA TYR A 118 14.16 -26.22 -3.60
C TYR A 118 14.79 -24.96 -3.02
N GLN A 119 15.26 -25.04 -1.78
CA GLN A 119 16.22 -24.09 -1.26
C GLN A 119 17.58 -24.42 -1.89
N ALA A 120 18.03 -23.60 -2.83
CA ALA A 120 19.31 -23.78 -3.50
C ALA A 120 20.34 -22.84 -2.85
N THR A 121 21.45 -23.42 -2.39
CA THR A 121 22.59 -22.69 -1.83
C THR A 121 23.82 -22.97 -2.67
N HIS A 122 24.25 -22.01 -3.47
CA HIS A 122 25.51 -22.06 -4.18
C HIS A 122 26.62 -21.57 -3.24
N SER A 123 27.60 -22.42 -2.95
CA SER A 123 28.67 -22.17 -1.97
C SER A 123 30.02 -22.20 -2.65
N PHE A 124 30.87 -21.21 -2.33
CA PHE A 124 32.20 -21.03 -2.95
C PHE A 124 33.33 -21.16 -1.92
N CYS A 125 33.21 -22.13 -1.01
CA CYS A 125 34.06 -22.25 0.17
C CYS A 125 34.33 -23.72 0.50
N PRO A 126 35.55 -24.09 0.98
CA PRO A 126 36.60 -23.19 1.48
C PRO A 126 37.67 -22.76 0.45
N GLU A 127 37.93 -23.53 -0.61
CA GLU A 127 38.93 -23.24 -1.64
C GLU A 127 38.34 -22.92 -3.03
N PRO A 128 39.03 -22.21 -3.95
CA PRO A 128 38.47 -22.01 -5.28
C PRO A 128 38.51 -23.34 -6.01
N GLY A 129 37.42 -23.70 -6.69
CA GLY A 129 37.20 -25.07 -7.17
C GLY A 129 36.42 -25.95 -6.21
N ASP A 130 36.20 -25.53 -4.95
CA ASP A 130 35.25 -26.18 -4.03
C ASP A 130 33.82 -25.62 -4.18
N GLU A 131 33.46 -25.20 -5.40
CA GLU A 131 32.09 -24.73 -5.67
C GLU A 131 31.11 -25.90 -5.58
N ALA A 132 30.03 -25.71 -4.81
CA ALA A 132 28.99 -26.72 -4.67
C ALA A 132 27.60 -26.09 -4.60
N LEU A 133 26.65 -26.69 -5.33
CA LEU A 133 25.24 -26.36 -5.23
C LEU A 133 24.55 -27.34 -4.29
N TYR A 134 24.08 -26.83 -3.15
CA TYR A 134 23.31 -27.61 -2.19
C TYR A 134 21.82 -27.40 -2.41
N LEU A 135 21.09 -28.49 -2.67
CA LEU A 135 19.65 -28.46 -2.89
C LEU A 135 18.92 -29.11 -1.72
N PHE A 136 18.06 -28.34 -1.04
CA PHE A 136 17.13 -28.87 -0.05
C PHE A 136 15.70 -28.73 -0.53
N GLU A 137 15.03 -29.85 -0.77
CA GLU A 137 13.62 -29.84 -1.17
C GLU A 137 12.71 -29.54 0.03
N ALA A 138 12.10 -28.36 0.02
CA ALA A 138 11.31 -27.84 1.12
C ALA A 138 9.81 -28.05 0.95
N ALA A 139 9.31 -28.18 -0.28
CA ALA A 139 7.89 -28.41 -0.54
C ALA A 139 7.63 -29.16 -1.85
N ARG A 140 6.54 -29.94 -1.86
CA ARG A 140 5.97 -30.62 -3.03
C ARG A 140 4.52 -30.25 -3.19
N TYR A 141 4.11 -30.06 -4.42
CA TYR A 141 2.76 -29.77 -4.83
C TYR A 141 2.38 -30.74 -5.93
N LEU A 142 1.21 -31.36 -5.81
CA LEU A 142 0.59 -32.17 -6.85
C LEU A 142 -0.67 -31.46 -7.30
N PHE A 143 -0.79 -31.24 -8.61
CA PHE A 143 -1.98 -30.77 -9.27
C PHE A 143 -2.56 -31.90 -10.12
N ASP A 144 -3.87 -32.10 -9.98
CA ASP A 144 -4.67 -33.06 -10.72
C ASP A 144 -6.01 -32.41 -11.11
N ASP A 145 -6.77 -33.04 -12.00
CA ASP A 145 -8.06 -32.50 -12.45
C ASP A 145 -9.02 -32.37 -11.24
N GLY A 146 -9.31 -31.13 -10.83
CA GLY A 146 -10.20 -30.83 -9.70
C GLY A 146 -9.55 -30.78 -8.32
N ALA A 147 -8.27 -31.11 -8.18
CA ALA A 147 -7.62 -31.23 -6.88
C ALA A 147 -6.15 -30.76 -6.88
N ALA A 148 -5.72 -30.22 -5.73
CA ALA A 148 -4.31 -29.97 -5.47
C ALA A 148 -3.95 -30.40 -4.04
N HIS A 149 -2.70 -30.82 -3.88
CA HIS A 149 -2.13 -31.30 -2.63
C HIS A 149 -0.78 -30.65 -2.36
N LYS A 150 -0.48 -30.38 -1.08
CA LYS A 150 0.81 -29.83 -0.64
C LYS A 150 1.42 -30.70 0.44
N TRP A 151 2.71 -30.96 0.32
CA TRP A 151 3.55 -31.48 1.39
C TRP A 151 4.70 -30.51 1.62
N SER A 152 5.10 -30.34 2.87
CA SER A 152 6.27 -29.53 3.22
C SER A 152 7.23 -30.33 4.07
N HIS A 153 8.51 -30.05 3.87
CA HIS A 153 9.60 -30.57 4.66
C HIS A 153 10.19 -29.46 5.51
N THR A 154 10.16 -29.63 6.83
CA THR A 154 10.69 -28.64 7.78
C THR A 154 12.04 -29.12 8.29
N MET A 155 13.10 -28.31 8.09
CA MET A 155 14.38 -28.54 8.76
C MET A 155 14.22 -28.35 10.27
N ALA A 156 14.92 -29.15 11.07
CA ALA A 156 14.98 -28.93 12.51
C ALA A 156 15.56 -27.52 12.78
N TYR A 157 14.78 -26.68 13.46
CA TYR A 157 15.20 -25.32 13.82
C TYR A 157 15.64 -25.31 15.28
N PHE A 158 16.84 -24.78 15.55
CA PHE A 158 17.44 -24.52 16.87
C PHE A 158 16.97 -25.42 18.02
N GLY A 159 17.71 -26.51 18.26
CA GLY A 159 17.67 -27.24 19.54
C GLY A 159 16.39 -28.04 19.84
N ARG A 160 15.43 -28.13 18.90
CA ARG A 160 14.29 -29.06 19.01
C ARG A 160 14.56 -30.32 18.21
N GLU A 161 14.45 -31.49 18.85
CA GLU A 161 14.48 -32.82 18.23
C GLU A 161 13.25 -33.08 17.33
N HIS A 162 12.92 -32.15 16.43
CA HIS A 162 11.95 -32.44 15.39
C HIS A 162 12.65 -33.29 14.34
N LYS A 163 12.32 -34.59 14.28
CA LYS A 163 12.71 -35.46 13.16
C LYS A 163 12.28 -34.77 11.86
N ALA A 164 13.25 -34.41 11.01
CA ALA A 164 13.00 -33.87 9.69
C ALA A 164 12.11 -34.88 8.94
N ALA A 165 10.86 -34.49 8.69
CA ALA A 165 9.87 -35.38 8.11
C ALA A 165 8.89 -34.58 7.26
N TRP A 166 8.53 -35.17 6.12
CA TRP A 166 7.50 -34.63 5.24
C TRP A 166 6.14 -34.64 5.93
N ARG A 167 5.39 -33.55 5.78
CA ARG A 167 4.03 -33.43 6.31
C ARG A 167 3.08 -32.94 5.23
N LYS A 168 1.97 -33.65 5.06
CA LYS A 168 0.85 -33.19 4.23
C LYS A 168 0.19 -31.98 4.89
N ARG A 169 -0.13 -30.97 4.10
CA ARG A 169 -0.79 -29.74 4.57
C ARG A 169 -2.24 -29.74 4.17
N ALA A 170 -3.08 -29.18 5.04
CA ALA A 170 -4.52 -29.06 4.79
C ALA A 170 -4.87 -28.03 3.70
N ARG A 171 -3.99 -27.05 3.49
CA ARG A 171 -4.15 -26.00 2.47
C ARG A 171 -2.93 -25.96 1.56
N VAL A 172 -3.18 -25.66 0.30
CA VAL A 172 -2.14 -25.35 -0.69
C VAL A 172 -1.85 -23.86 -0.57
N THR A 173 -0.76 -23.53 0.10
CA THR A 173 -0.22 -22.16 0.16
C THR A 173 1.12 -22.11 -0.55
N GLY A 174 1.62 -20.94 -0.93
CA GLY A 174 2.99 -20.81 -1.41
C GLY A 174 4.03 -21.26 -0.38
N TYR A 175 5.24 -21.57 -0.84
CA TYR A 175 6.40 -21.72 0.03
C TYR A 175 7.29 -20.49 -0.13
N ALA A 176 7.72 -19.90 0.97
CA ALA A 176 8.65 -18.78 0.97
C ALA A 176 9.89 -19.17 1.79
N TRP A 177 11.07 -18.78 1.30
CA TRP A 177 12.32 -18.99 2.03
C TRP A 177 12.81 -17.65 2.59
N HIS A 178 12.52 -17.41 3.86
CA HIS A 178 12.85 -16.15 4.53
C HIS A 178 14.35 -16.06 4.87
N VAL A 179 14.98 -14.90 4.62
CA VAL A 179 16.36 -14.63 5.03
C VAL A 179 16.50 -14.69 6.56
N ASN A 180 15.57 -14.06 7.26
CA ASN A 180 15.44 -14.16 8.71
C ASN A 180 14.00 -13.86 9.13
N PRO A 181 13.21 -14.89 9.50
CA PRO A 181 11.81 -14.70 9.87
C PRO A 181 11.62 -13.89 11.17
N MET A 182 12.65 -13.79 12.03
CA MET A 182 12.58 -13.05 13.29
C MET A 182 12.94 -11.56 13.16
N ARG A 183 13.48 -11.13 12.01
CA ARG A 183 13.92 -9.74 11.78
C ARG A 183 13.11 -9.02 10.72
N SER A 184 11.98 -9.60 10.30
CA SER A 184 11.18 -9.11 9.16
C SER A 184 12.02 -8.87 7.91
N CYS A 185 13.09 -9.64 7.73
CA CYS A 185 13.86 -9.60 6.49
C CYS A 185 13.02 -10.20 5.37
N GLY A 186 13.18 -9.68 4.16
CA GLY A 186 12.49 -10.20 2.97
C GLY A 186 12.83 -11.67 2.66
N ASP A 187 12.19 -12.16 1.61
CA ASP A 187 12.41 -13.50 1.10
C ASP A 187 13.68 -13.56 0.25
N TYR A 188 14.33 -14.72 0.23
CA TYR A 188 15.31 -15.01 -0.81
C TYR A 188 14.61 -14.94 -2.19
N PRO A 189 15.30 -14.44 -3.23
CA PRO A 189 14.76 -14.41 -4.58
C PRO A 189 14.24 -15.77 -5.02
N ALA A 190 13.04 -15.78 -5.61
CA ALA A 190 12.37 -16.99 -6.06
C ALA A 190 12.28 -17.04 -7.58
N TYR A 191 12.64 -18.17 -8.16
CA TYR A 191 12.67 -18.40 -9.60
C TYR A 191 11.90 -19.67 -9.95
N TYR A 192 11.22 -19.64 -11.08
CA TYR A 192 10.64 -20.83 -11.69
C TYR A 192 11.56 -21.30 -12.80
N GLY A 193 11.82 -22.61 -12.85
CA GLY A 193 12.37 -23.26 -14.04
C GLY A 193 11.45 -23.08 -15.24
N GLU A 194 11.87 -23.53 -16.41
CA GLU A 194 11.18 -23.22 -17.67
C GLU A 194 9.66 -23.49 -17.60
N VAL A 195 8.87 -22.45 -17.89
CA VAL A 195 7.41 -22.47 -17.91
C VAL A 195 6.97 -22.27 -19.36
N SER A 196 7.11 -23.30 -20.20
CA SER A 196 6.63 -23.25 -21.58
C SER A 196 5.23 -23.86 -21.68
N SER A 197 4.35 -23.23 -22.46
CA SER A 197 3.01 -23.77 -22.75
C SER A 197 3.04 -25.22 -23.28
N ASP A 198 4.06 -25.58 -24.06
CA ASP A 198 4.25 -26.95 -24.57
C ASP A 198 4.48 -27.96 -23.45
N PHE A 199 5.21 -27.59 -22.39
CA PHE A 199 5.40 -28.46 -21.23
C PHE A 199 4.08 -28.86 -20.57
N PHE A 200 3.03 -28.04 -20.64
CA PHE A 200 1.74 -28.31 -19.99
C PHE A 200 0.70 -28.94 -20.92
N ARG A 201 0.99 -29.12 -22.20
CA ARG A 201 0.04 -29.68 -23.19
C ARG A 201 -0.46 -31.07 -22.79
N GLY A 202 -1.78 -31.28 -22.74
CA GLY A 202 -2.38 -32.53 -22.31
C GLY A 202 -2.33 -32.79 -20.80
N SER A 203 -2.00 -31.78 -19.98
CA SER A 203 -2.05 -31.87 -18.50
C SER A 203 -3.27 -31.17 -17.93
N CYS A 204 -3.50 -31.34 -16.62
CA CYS A 204 -4.51 -30.60 -15.87
C CYS A 204 -4.26 -29.08 -15.83
N LEU A 205 -3.06 -28.62 -16.22
CA LEU A 205 -2.66 -27.20 -16.24
C LEU A 205 -2.57 -26.60 -17.65
N GLU A 206 -2.94 -27.35 -18.70
CA GLU A 206 -2.79 -26.93 -20.11
C GLU A 206 -3.34 -25.53 -20.39
N TYR A 207 -4.53 -25.22 -19.86
CA TYR A 207 -5.18 -23.91 -20.06
C TYR A 207 -5.07 -22.99 -18.86
N GLY A 208 -4.18 -23.30 -17.92
CA GLY A 208 -4.03 -22.60 -16.65
C GLY A 208 -3.52 -21.17 -16.77
N GLN A 209 -3.14 -20.66 -17.94
CA GLN A 209 -2.61 -19.30 -18.11
C GLN A 209 -1.39 -19.01 -17.21
N LEU A 210 -0.48 -19.98 -17.08
CA LEU A 210 0.64 -19.91 -16.15
C LEU A 210 1.62 -18.78 -16.48
N GLU A 211 1.91 -18.57 -17.76
CA GLU A 211 2.80 -17.48 -18.20
C GLU A 211 2.22 -16.12 -17.80
N GLN A 212 0.93 -15.91 -18.03
CA GLN A 212 0.24 -14.67 -17.65
C GLN A 212 0.15 -14.50 -16.12
N ALA A 213 -0.16 -15.56 -15.39
CA ALA A 213 -0.20 -15.53 -13.93
C ALA A 213 1.19 -15.26 -13.32
N SER A 214 2.24 -15.84 -13.89
CA SER A 214 3.62 -15.61 -13.47
C SER A 214 4.05 -14.17 -13.73
N ALA A 215 3.79 -13.66 -14.95
CA ALA A 215 4.11 -12.29 -15.33
C ALA A 215 3.35 -11.24 -14.50
N ALA A 216 2.12 -11.54 -14.11
CA ALA A 216 1.34 -10.69 -13.22
C ALA A 216 1.79 -10.76 -11.76
N GLY A 217 2.65 -11.71 -11.37
CA GLY A 217 3.18 -11.83 -10.01
C GLY A 217 2.28 -12.62 -9.05
N TYR A 218 1.44 -13.53 -9.56
CA TYR A 218 0.66 -14.42 -8.69
C TYR A 218 1.56 -15.42 -7.95
N ASN A 219 1.12 -15.80 -6.75
CA ASN A 219 1.64 -16.99 -6.09
C ASN A 219 1.18 -18.23 -6.87
N LEU A 220 2.04 -18.79 -7.73
CA LEU A 220 1.65 -19.86 -8.65
C LEU A 220 1.04 -21.08 -7.93
N PRO A 221 1.58 -21.60 -6.82
CA PRO A 221 0.93 -22.71 -6.11
C PRO A 221 -0.53 -22.45 -5.72
N GLU A 222 -0.83 -21.26 -5.21
CA GLU A 222 -2.18 -20.88 -4.77
C GLU A 222 -3.11 -20.58 -5.94
N TYR A 223 -2.57 -19.94 -6.98
CA TYR A 223 -3.27 -19.71 -8.23
C TYR A 223 -3.68 -21.03 -8.89
N LEU A 224 -2.76 -22.00 -8.95
CA LEU A 224 -2.99 -23.30 -9.56
C LEU A 224 -3.98 -24.15 -8.75
N ASP A 225 -3.92 -24.15 -7.42
CA ASP A 225 -4.96 -24.77 -6.58
C ASP A 225 -6.33 -24.15 -6.85
N PHE A 226 -6.39 -22.83 -7.04
CA PHE A 226 -7.63 -22.14 -7.38
C PHE A 226 -8.13 -22.52 -8.78
N TYR A 227 -7.22 -22.57 -9.76
CA TYR A 227 -7.51 -22.93 -11.16
C TYR A 227 -8.04 -24.36 -11.30
N VAL A 228 -7.35 -25.37 -10.76
CA VAL A 228 -7.77 -26.77 -10.95
C VAL A 228 -9.15 -27.04 -10.34
N ARG A 229 -9.53 -26.30 -9.29
CA ARG A 229 -10.87 -26.36 -8.69
C ARG A 229 -11.90 -25.54 -9.45
N ASN A 230 -11.47 -24.55 -10.23
CA ASN A 230 -12.34 -23.61 -10.94
C ASN A 230 -11.80 -23.32 -12.36
N PRO A 231 -11.78 -24.29 -13.29
CA PRO A 231 -11.16 -24.09 -14.61
C PRO A 231 -11.73 -22.91 -15.41
N MET A 232 -12.97 -22.52 -15.12
CA MET A 232 -13.65 -21.36 -15.71
C MET A 232 -12.89 -20.03 -15.56
N ILE A 233 -11.93 -19.91 -14.64
CA ILE A 233 -11.11 -18.69 -14.51
C ILE A 233 -10.22 -18.44 -15.73
N GLU A 234 -9.95 -19.47 -16.54
CA GLU A 234 -9.30 -19.35 -17.85
C GLU A 234 -9.97 -18.27 -18.71
N TYR A 235 -11.31 -18.24 -18.71
CA TYR A 235 -12.06 -17.27 -19.50
C TYR A 235 -11.98 -15.85 -18.94
N LEU A 236 -11.68 -15.68 -17.65
CA LEU A 236 -11.42 -14.34 -17.10
C LEU A 236 -10.15 -13.76 -17.74
N TRP A 237 -9.11 -14.57 -17.93
CA TRP A 237 -7.94 -14.15 -18.70
C TRP A 237 -8.29 -13.88 -20.16
N LYS A 238 -8.95 -14.82 -20.83
CA LYS A 238 -9.30 -14.69 -22.26
C LYS A 238 -10.20 -13.49 -22.57
N PHE A 239 -10.98 -13.02 -21.60
CA PHE A 239 -11.86 -11.87 -21.75
C PHE A 239 -11.28 -10.56 -21.22
N GLY A 240 -10.02 -10.54 -20.76
CA GLY A 240 -9.40 -9.33 -20.21
C GLY A 240 -9.97 -8.91 -18.85
N LEU A 241 -10.53 -9.86 -18.10
CA LEU A 241 -11.12 -9.68 -16.77
C LEU A 241 -10.20 -10.19 -15.64
N SER A 242 -8.90 -10.34 -15.91
CA SER A 242 -7.92 -10.83 -14.94
C SER A 242 -7.78 -9.92 -13.71
N GLY A 243 -8.16 -8.64 -13.81
CA GLY A 243 -8.24 -7.72 -12.66
C GLY A 243 -9.18 -8.21 -11.56
N LEU A 244 -10.28 -8.88 -11.91
CA LEU A 244 -11.19 -9.49 -10.93
C LEU A 244 -10.49 -10.61 -10.16
N LEU A 245 -9.68 -11.41 -10.86
CA LEU A 245 -8.93 -12.51 -10.27
C LEU A 245 -7.80 -11.99 -9.35
N TRP A 246 -7.19 -10.86 -9.73
CA TRP A 246 -6.15 -10.19 -8.94
C TRP A 246 -6.70 -9.72 -7.58
N GLU A 247 -7.84 -9.03 -7.59
CA GLU A 247 -8.51 -8.62 -6.36
C GLU A 247 -8.84 -9.82 -5.47
N ALA A 248 -9.26 -10.94 -6.06
CA ALA A 248 -9.62 -12.14 -5.33
C ALA A 248 -8.41 -12.83 -4.65
N LEU A 249 -7.33 -13.05 -5.41
CA LEU A 249 -6.22 -13.91 -4.99
C LEU A 249 -5.06 -13.15 -4.37
N VAL A 250 -4.82 -11.90 -4.77
CA VAL A 250 -3.67 -11.11 -4.31
C VAL A 250 -4.09 -10.08 -3.28
N VAL A 251 -5.14 -9.29 -3.57
CA VAL A 251 -5.67 -8.31 -2.59
C VAL A 251 -6.46 -9.01 -1.47
N GLY A 252 -7.02 -10.19 -1.74
CA GLY A 252 -7.74 -11.01 -0.77
C GLY A 252 -9.25 -10.73 -0.72
N TRP A 253 -9.81 -10.01 -1.69
CA TRP A 253 -11.24 -9.67 -1.79
C TRP A 253 -12.10 -10.82 -2.34
N ARG A 254 -11.88 -12.03 -1.82
CA ARG A 254 -12.60 -13.25 -2.25
C ARG A 254 -14.11 -13.14 -2.06
N ALA A 255 -14.59 -12.37 -1.09
CA ALA A 255 -16.02 -12.19 -0.87
C ALA A 255 -16.70 -11.45 -2.02
N ASP A 256 -16.07 -10.37 -2.52
CA ASP A 256 -16.62 -9.57 -3.61
C ASP A 256 -16.45 -10.28 -4.95
N PHE A 257 -15.32 -10.96 -5.16
CA PHE A 257 -15.16 -11.82 -6.32
C PHE A 257 -16.29 -12.86 -6.44
N ARG A 258 -16.70 -13.51 -5.34
CA ARG A 258 -17.82 -14.47 -5.36
C ARG A 258 -19.17 -13.83 -5.66
N LYS A 259 -19.35 -12.54 -5.38
CA LYS A 259 -20.57 -11.80 -5.75
C LYS A 259 -20.54 -11.40 -7.23
N ALA A 260 -19.36 -10.97 -7.71
CA ALA A 260 -19.16 -10.52 -9.09
C ALA A 260 -19.18 -11.66 -10.11
N VAL A 261 -18.54 -12.80 -9.78
CA VAL A 261 -18.22 -13.87 -10.71
C VAL A 261 -18.87 -15.19 -10.29
N ASN A 262 -19.67 -15.76 -11.20
CA ASN A 262 -20.26 -17.08 -11.04
C ASN A 262 -19.36 -18.18 -11.64
N LEU A 263 -18.45 -18.71 -10.82
CA LEU A 263 -17.57 -19.81 -11.23
C LEU A 263 -18.29 -21.15 -11.45
N LYS A 264 -19.56 -21.28 -11.03
CA LYS A 264 -20.39 -22.47 -11.28
C LYS A 264 -21.08 -22.43 -12.65
N ALA A 265 -20.87 -21.37 -13.43
CA ALA A 265 -21.44 -21.25 -14.76
C ALA A 265 -20.97 -22.38 -15.69
N LYS A 266 -21.90 -22.97 -16.44
CA LYS A 266 -21.60 -24.03 -17.43
C LYS A 266 -21.01 -23.51 -18.74
N LYS A 267 -21.10 -22.19 -18.97
CA LYS A 267 -20.64 -21.51 -20.20
C LYS A 267 -19.98 -20.19 -19.84
N PRO A 268 -18.99 -19.70 -20.61
CA PRO A 268 -18.28 -18.45 -20.32
C PRO A 268 -19.19 -17.22 -20.24
N SER A 269 -20.28 -17.19 -21.02
CA SER A 269 -21.28 -16.11 -20.97
C SER A 269 -22.01 -16.01 -19.63
N GLY A 270 -21.98 -17.05 -18.81
CA GLY A 270 -22.59 -17.06 -17.47
C GLY A 270 -21.67 -16.60 -16.35
N LEU A 271 -20.40 -16.26 -16.63
CA LEU A 271 -19.42 -15.85 -15.62
C LEU A 271 -19.83 -14.56 -14.90
N LEU A 272 -20.30 -13.57 -15.64
CA LEU A 272 -20.81 -12.32 -15.09
C LEU A 272 -22.35 -12.37 -15.15
N SER A 273 -22.96 -12.80 -14.05
CA SER A 273 -24.41 -13.02 -13.99
C SER A 273 -25.18 -11.74 -14.36
N GLY A 274 -26.10 -11.85 -15.33
CA GLY A 274 -26.91 -10.73 -15.81
C GLY A 274 -26.23 -9.81 -16.82
N MET A 275 -24.95 -10.03 -17.16
CA MET A 275 -24.25 -9.23 -18.16
C MET A 275 -24.22 -9.93 -19.54
N THR A 276 -24.27 -9.14 -20.61
CA THR A 276 -24.02 -9.61 -21.98
C THR A 276 -22.53 -9.69 -22.27
N ALA A 277 -22.14 -10.38 -23.35
CA ALA A 277 -20.75 -10.40 -23.78
C ALA A 277 -20.21 -9.00 -24.15
N ALA A 278 -21.05 -8.11 -24.68
CA ALA A 278 -20.66 -6.74 -24.98
C ALA A 278 -20.37 -5.96 -23.68
N GLU A 279 -21.21 -6.09 -22.66
CA GLU A 279 -21.00 -5.45 -21.36
C GLU A 279 -19.78 -6.01 -20.63
N ALA A 280 -19.51 -7.32 -20.73
CA ALA A 280 -18.30 -7.91 -20.18
C ALA A 280 -17.03 -7.32 -20.82
N ARG A 281 -17.06 -7.07 -22.14
CA ARG A 281 -15.95 -6.39 -22.84
C ARG A 281 -15.82 -4.93 -22.41
N GLU A 282 -16.93 -4.23 -22.20
CA GLU A 282 -16.86 -2.87 -21.66
C GLU A 282 -16.26 -2.85 -20.26
N LEU A 283 -16.62 -3.78 -19.37
CA LEU A 283 -15.99 -3.92 -18.06
C LEU A 283 -14.48 -4.14 -18.18
N ALA A 284 -14.04 -5.02 -19.09
CA ALA A 284 -12.63 -5.29 -19.33
C ALA A 284 -11.86 -4.05 -19.83
N ARG A 285 -12.48 -3.19 -20.66
CA ARG A 285 -11.87 -1.93 -21.13
C ARG A 285 -11.79 -0.87 -20.04
N ASN A 286 -12.68 -0.92 -19.05
CA ASN A 286 -12.85 0.13 -18.04
C ASN A 286 -12.26 -0.28 -16.68
N GLN A 287 -11.01 -0.80 -16.67
CA GLN A 287 -10.28 -1.22 -15.46
C GLN A 287 -11.13 -2.18 -14.57
N PRO A 288 -11.18 -3.47 -14.93
CA PRO A 288 -12.10 -4.41 -14.30
C PRO A 288 -11.84 -4.55 -12.79
N SER A 289 -12.85 -4.23 -11.98
CA SER A 289 -12.88 -4.46 -10.53
C SER A 289 -14.15 -5.20 -10.11
N CYS A 290 -14.07 -5.97 -9.03
CA CYS A 290 -15.20 -6.71 -8.48
C CYS A 290 -16.30 -5.75 -8.03
N SER A 291 -15.92 -4.62 -7.41
CA SER A 291 -16.85 -3.58 -6.96
C SER A 291 -17.66 -2.99 -8.13
N LEU A 292 -17.01 -2.66 -9.25
CA LEU A 292 -17.69 -2.12 -10.42
C LEU A 292 -18.60 -3.17 -11.06
N ALA A 293 -18.14 -4.42 -11.15
CA ALA A 293 -18.96 -5.53 -11.68
C ALA A 293 -20.23 -5.73 -10.83
N ILE A 294 -20.10 -5.78 -9.50
CA ILE A 294 -21.24 -5.91 -8.57
C ILE A 294 -22.19 -4.71 -8.72
N THR A 295 -21.65 -3.49 -8.76
CA THR A 295 -22.43 -2.27 -8.90
C THR A 295 -23.21 -2.27 -10.21
N TYR A 296 -22.58 -2.62 -11.33
CA TYR A 296 -23.22 -2.71 -12.62
C TYR A 296 -24.32 -3.78 -12.66
N GLN A 297 -24.03 -4.99 -12.14
CA GLN A 297 -25.01 -6.09 -12.05
C GLN A 297 -26.24 -5.69 -11.21
N ARG A 298 -26.03 -5.03 -10.07
CA ARG A 298 -27.10 -4.53 -9.20
C ARG A 298 -27.96 -3.49 -9.94
N LEU A 299 -27.32 -2.45 -10.48
CA LEU A 299 -28.03 -1.39 -11.22
C LEU A 299 -28.78 -1.95 -12.42
N LYS A 300 -28.25 -2.97 -13.10
CA LYS A 300 -28.90 -3.61 -14.23
C LYS A 300 -30.13 -4.40 -13.80
N LYS A 301 -30.06 -5.11 -12.67
CA LYS A 301 -31.20 -5.81 -12.08
C LYS A 301 -32.33 -4.85 -11.68
N GLU A 302 -31.98 -3.65 -11.22
CA GLU A 302 -32.91 -2.55 -10.95
C GLU A 302 -33.42 -1.84 -12.22
N GLY A 303 -32.93 -2.24 -13.40
CA GLY A 303 -33.22 -1.63 -14.68
C GLY A 303 -32.57 -0.25 -14.90
N ALA A 304 -31.70 0.22 -14.00
CA ALA A 304 -31.09 1.54 -14.01
C ALA A 304 -30.02 1.73 -15.08
N VAL A 305 -29.44 0.65 -15.60
CA VAL A 305 -28.40 0.66 -16.63
C VAL A 305 -28.66 -0.38 -17.71
N HIS A 306 -28.13 -0.11 -18.90
CA HIS A 306 -27.97 -1.03 -20.01
C HIS A 306 -26.59 -0.80 -20.65
N ASN A 307 -26.27 -1.49 -21.74
CA ASN A 307 -25.01 -1.30 -22.43
C ASN A 307 -24.97 0.03 -23.20
N SER A 308 -24.57 1.13 -22.55
CA SER A 308 -24.27 2.41 -23.20
C SER A 308 -23.19 3.19 -22.44
N PRO A 309 -22.46 4.12 -23.09
CA PRO A 309 -21.42 4.91 -22.45
C PRO A 309 -21.91 5.69 -21.21
N GLU A 310 -23.13 6.23 -21.26
CA GLU A 310 -23.76 7.00 -20.18
C GLU A 310 -24.05 6.10 -18.98
N CYS A 311 -24.56 4.90 -19.24
CA CYS A 311 -24.84 3.90 -18.21
C CYS A 311 -23.55 3.43 -17.50
N TRP A 312 -22.46 3.25 -18.25
CA TRP A 312 -21.15 2.92 -17.68
C TRP A 312 -20.58 4.07 -16.86
N THR A 313 -20.78 5.31 -17.31
CA THR A 313 -20.41 6.51 -16.55
C THR A 313 -21.20 6.60 -15.24
N TRP A 314 -22.50 6.32 -15.28
CA TRP A 314 -23.35 6.23 -14.09
C TRP A 314 -22.88 5.13 -13.14
N ALA A 315 -22.63 3.92 -13.64
CA ALA A 315 -22.17 2.80 -12.82
C ALA A 315 -20.84 3.11 -12.11
N ARG A 316 -19.90 3.78 -12.79
CA ARG A 316 -18.65 4.26 -12.17
C ARG A 316 -18.91 5.31 -11.09
N ALA A 317 -19.74 6.31 -11.37
CA ALA A 317 -20.07 7.34 -10.38
C ALA A 317 -20.66 6.72 -9.10
N VAL A 318 -21.57 5.76 -9.24
CA VAL A 318 -22.15 5.04 -8.09
C VAL A 318 -21.11 4.16 -7.40
N ASN A 319 -20.19 3.55 -8.15
CA ASN A 319 -19.09 2.76 -7.57
C ASN A 319 -18.10 3.61 -6.77
N ASP A 320 -17.86 4.85 -7.20
CA ASP A 320 -16.99 5.82 -6.51
C ASP A 320 -17.66 6.38 -5.25
N TYR A 321 -18.99 6.49 -5.25
CA TYR A 321 -19.79 7.02 -4.14
C TYR A 321 -20.91 6.05 -3.71
N PRO A 322 -20.58 4.85 -3.22
CA PRO A 322 -21.58 3.83 -2.89
C PRO A 322 -22.51 4.26 -1.76
N GLU A 323 -22.01 5.08 -0.82
CA GLU A 323 -22.78 5.61 0.30
C GLU A 323 -23.87 6.58 -0.15
N THR A 324 -23.63 7.40 -1.18
CA THR A 324 -24.64 8.33 -1.69
C THR A 324 -25.88 7.59 -2.18
N ALA A 325 -25.69 6.48 -2.90
CA ALA A 325 -26.79 5.67 -3.39
C ALA A 325 -27.57 5.01 -2.23
N ALA A 326 -26.89 4.60 -1.16
CA ALA A 326 -27.53 4.05 0.03
C ALA A 326 -28.31 5.12 0.80
N LEU A 327 -27.71 6.28 1.06
CA LEU A 327 -28.37 7.42 1.69
C LEU A 327 -29.59 7.89 0.89
N ALA A 328 -29.49 7.87 -0.44
CA ALA A 328 -30.62 8.19 -1.30
C ALA A 328 -31.76 7.17 -1.14
N GLN A 329 -31.44 5.88 -1.17
CA GLN A 329 -32.44 4.83 -0.94
C GLN A 329 -33.12 4.97 0.43
N GLU A 330 -32.36 5.28 1.48
CA GLU A 330 -32.88 5.47 2.84
C GLU A 330 -33.74 6.73 2.98
N ALA A 331 -33.30 7.84 2.41
CA ALA A 331 -33.95 9.13 2.63
C ALA A 331 -35.27 9.28 1.86
N HIS A 332 -35.45 8.57 0.74
CA HIS A 332 -36.62 8.79 -0.13
C HIS A 332 -37.04 7.57 -0.97
N GLY A 333 -36.44 6.40 -0.78
CA GLY A 333 -36.81 5.20 -1.52
C GLY A 333 -36.42 5.21 -3.00
N ALA A 334 -35.79 6.27 -3.53
CA ALA A 334 -35.34 6.28 -4.92
C ALA A 334 -34.00 5.55 -5.05
N GLY A 335 -34.11 4.27 -5.39
CA GLY A 335 -33.01 3.47 -5.91
C GLY A 335 -32.95 3.51 -7.44
N GLY A 336 -31.81 3.10 -7.98
CA GLY A 336 -31.65 2.79 -9.39
C GLY A 336 -32.03 3.92 -10.35
N ARG A 337 -33.13 3.73 -11.10
CA ARG A 337 -33.57 4.63 -12.19
C ARG A 337 -33.93 6.03 -11.73
N ALA A 338 -34.63 6.15 -10.61
CA ALA A 338 -35.15 7.43 -10.13
C ALA A 338 -34.01 8.34 -9.65
N LEU A 339 -33.05 7.77 -8.90
CA LEU A 339 -31.83 8.49 -8.51
C LEU A 339 -31.03 8.92 -9.73
N ARG A 340 -30.82 8.01 -10.70
CA ARG A 340 -30.11 8.35 -11.95
C ARG A 340 -30.76 9.52 -12.68
N ALA A 341 -32.08 9.46 -12.91
CA ALA A 341 -32.81 10.51 -13.61
C ALA A 341 -32.76 11.86 -12.86
N TYR A 342 -32.78 11.82 -11.52
CA TYR A 342 -32.58 13.02 -10.70
C TYR A 342 -31.19 13.61 -10.91
N ILE A 343 -30.13 12.82 -10.75
CA ILE A 343 -28.75 13.29 -10.87
C ILE A 343 -28.44 13.76 -12.29
N GLU A 344 -28.93 13.07 -13.33
CA GLU A 344 -28.76 13.52 -14.72
C GLU A 344 -29.42 14.89 -14.97
N ARG A 345 -30.60 15.14 -14.38
CA ARG A 345 -31.21 16.49 -14.42
C ARG A 345 -30.38 17.52 -13.68
N GLN A 346 -29.88 17.21 -12.48
CA GLN A 346 -29.06 18.14 -11.70
C GLN A 346 -27.73 18.46 -12.40
N ALA A 347 -27.09 17.45 -12.99
CA ALA A 347 -25.87 17.60 -13.79
C ALA A 347 -26.11 18.52 -15.00
N LYS A 348 -27.21 18.32 -15.73
CA LYS A 348 -27.58 19.19 -16.86
C LYS A 348 -27.86 20.63 -16.43
N ARG A 349 -28.52 20.82 -15.28
CA ARG A 349 -28.86 22.16 -14.74
C ARG A 349 -27.63 22.93 -14.28
N SER A 350 -26.73 22.27 -13.55
CA SER A 350 -25.51 22.89 -13.01
C SER A 350 -24.38 23.00 -14.03
N GLY A 351 -24.43 22.25 -15.14
CA GLY A 351 -23.31 22.11 -16.07
C GLY A 351 -22.20 21.20 -15.54
N HIS A 352 -22.37 20.57 -14.39
CA HIS A 352 -21.41 19.64 -13.81
C HIS A 352 -21.50 18.24 -14.44
N ALA A 353 -20.40 17.48 -14.35
CA ALA A 353 -20.41 16.07 -14.68
C ALA A 353 -21.33 15.27 -13.73
N VAL A 354 -21.96 14.20 -14.22
CA VAL A 354 -22.84 13.31 -13.43
C VAL A 354 -22.17 12.83 -12.14
N ARG A 355 -20.86 12.52 -12.20
CA ARG A 355 -20.07 12.12 -11.03
C ARG A 355 -19.98 13.21 -9.96
N ALA A 356 -19.79 14.48 -10.36
CA ALA A 356 -19.72 15.61 -9.44
C ALA A 356 -21.10 15.90 -8.83
N ALA A 357 -22.16 15.92 -9.64
CA ALA A 357 -23.52 16.10 -9.16
C ALA A 357 -23.94 14.99 -8.15
N LEU A 358 -23.50 13.75 -8.35
CA LEU A 358 -23.71 12.67 -7.38
C LEU A 358 -22.93 12.89 -6.08
N ALA A 359 -21.69 13.37 -6.15
CA ALA A 359 -20.89 13.71 -4.97
C ALA A 359 -21.53 14.83 -4.15
N ASP A 360 -21.91 15.93 -4.82
CA ASP A 360 -22.60 17.08 -4.24
C ASP A 360 -23.91 16.64 -3.56
N TYR A 361 -24.65 15.73 -4.19
CA TYR A 361 -25.87 15.17 -3.60
C TYR A 361 -25.59 14.36 -2.31
N GLY A 362 -24.52 13.58 -2.29
CA GLY A 362 -24.09 12.87 -1.08
C GLY A 362 -23.71 13.83 0.05
N ASP A 363 -22.97 14.90 -0.25
CA ASP A 363 -22.66 15.97 0.71
C ASP A 363 -23.93 16.64 1.24
N TYR A 364 -24.85 16.96 0.33
CA TYR A 364 -26.15 17.54 0.67
C TYR A 364 -26.94 16.65 1.64
N LEU A 365 -27.11 15.37 1.33
CA LEU A 365 -27.84 14.43 2.20
C LEU A 365 -27.18 14.29 3.58
N ARG A 366 -25.86 14.29 3.65
CA ARG A 366 -25.13 14.28 4.93
C ARG A 366 -25.39 15.53 5.75
N GLN A 367 -25.35 16.72 5.14
CA GLN A 367 -25.70 17.97 5.84
C GLN A 367 -27.18 17.98 6.27
N LEU A 368 -28.06 17.43 5.44
CA LEU A 368 -29.49 17.36 5.73
C LEU A 368 -29.74 16.46 6.95
N GLY A 369 -29.04 15.33 7.06
CA GLY A 369 -29.08 14.48 8.25
C GLY A 369 -28.55 15.16 9.53
N GLN A 370 -27.65 16.14 9.43
CA GLN A 370 -27.09 16.84 10.60
C GLN A 370 -28.02 17.90 11.19
N ILE A 371 -28.66 18.71 10.34
CA ILE A 371 -29.43 19.89 10.80
C ILE A 371 -30.92 19.87 10.41
N GLY A 372 -31.35 18.91 9.59
CA GLY A 372 -32.72 18.76 9.11
C GLY A 372 -33.27 19.98 8.36
N GLY A 373 -34.57 19.98 8.09
CA GLY A 373 -35.30 21.15 7.57
C GLY A 373 -34.92 21.56 6.13
N GLY A 374 -34.85 20.59 5.23
CA GLY A 374 -34.66 20.77 3.79
C GLY A 374 -35.35 19.64 3.01
N GLU A 375 -35.49 19.81 1.70
CA GLU A 375 -36.13 18.84 0.81
C GLU A 375 -35.15 17.73 0.43
N VAL A 376 -35.57 16.46 0.42
CA VAL A 376 -34.64 15.36 0.13
C VAL A 376 -34.19 15.31 -1.34
N LEU A 377 -35.08 15.72 -2.25
CA LEU A 377 -34.81 15.83 -3.69
C LEU A 377 -35.10 17.27 -4.14
N PRO A 378 -34.23 18.22 -3.79
CA PRO A 378 -34.46 19.62 -4.14
C PRO A 378 -34.48 19.76 -5.66
N ASP A 379 -35.36 20.64 -6.17
CA ASP A 379 -35.40 20.97 -7.59
C ASP A 379 -34.04 21.49 -8.06
N ASP A 380 -33.43 22.42 -7.32
CA ASP A 380 -32.08 22.92 -7.57
C ASP A 380 -31.14 22.46 -6.46
N LEU A 381 -30.36 21.41 -6.74
CA LEU A 381 -29.45 20.81 -5.78
C LEU A 381 -28.37 21.79 -5.32
N THR A 382 -27.77 22.54 -6.25
CA THR A 382 -26.69 23.48 -5.94
C THR A 382 -27.18 24.55 -4.98
N LEU A 383 -28.32 25.18 -5.31
CA LEU A 383 -28.88 26.23 -4.45
C LEU A 383 -29.34 25.69 -3.09
N ALA A 384 -29.93 24.50 -3.05
CA ALA A 384 -30.33 23.87 -1.80
C ALA A 384 -29.12 23.51 -0.92
N HIS A 385 -28.04 23.02 -1.52
CA HIS A 385 -26.80 22.69 -0.84
C HIS A 385 -26.08 23.92 -0.30
N GLU A 386 -26.04 25.02 -1.06
CA GLU A 386 -25.51 26.30 -0.59
C GLU A 386 -26.30 26.84 0.60
N ARG A 387 -27.64 26.87 0.52
CA ARG A 387 -28.51 27.32 1.62
C ARG A 387 -28.32 26.48 2.87
N LEU A 388 -28.24 25.17 2.71
CA LEU A 388 -28.06 24.25 3.82
C LEU A 388 -26.66 24.39 4.44
N SER A 389 -25.62 24.54 3.62
CA SER A 389 -24.25 24.82 4.07
C SER A 389 -24.17 26.11 4.87
N MET A 390 -24.81 27.19 4.39
CA MET A 390 -24.89 28.46 5.13
C MET A 390 -25.61 28.30 6.47
N ARG A 391 -26.72 27.56 6.50
CA ARG A 391 -27.47 27.30 7.75
C ARG A 391 -26.64 26.47 8.72
N LEU A 392 -25.96 25.44 8.24
CA LEU A 392 -25.04 24.61 9.03
C LEU A 392 -23.92 25.48 9.63
N GLY A 393 -23.31 26.35 8.83
CA GLY A 393 -22.32 27.32 9.29
C GLY A 393 -22.87 28.22 10.41
N LYS A 394 -24.09 28.77 10.26
CA LYS A 394 -24.74 29.57 11.31
C LYS A 394 -24.99 28.77 12.60
N VAL A 395 -25.42 27.51 12.49
CA VAL A 395 -25.64 26.64 13.67
C VAL A 395 -24.32 26.37 14.38
N GLN A 396 -23.26 26.07 13.63
CA GLN A 396 -21.92 25.86 14.16
C GLN A 396 -21.37 27.13 14.83
N ASP A 397 -21.52 28.28 14.18
CA ASP A 397 -21.12 29.59 14.73
C ASP A 397 -21.91 29.95 15.99
N MET A 398 -23.22 29.64 16.06
CA MET A 398 -24.01 29.86 17.27
C MET A 398 -23.55 28.96 18.42
N ALA A 399 -23.30 27.68 18.15
CA ALA A 399 -22.79 26.74 19.15
C ALA A 399 -21.40 27.18 19.66
N LEU A 400 -20.54 27.62 18.74
CA LEU A 400 -19.21 28.12 19.05
C LEU A 400 -19.29 29.45 19.82
N ASN A 401 -20.14 30.38 19.41
CA ASN A 401 -20.37 31.64 20.13
C ASN A 401 -20.96 31.42 21.54
N ARG A 402 -21.80 30.40 21.75
CA ARG A 402 -22.26 30.03 23.10
C ARG A 402 -21.08 29.61 23.98
N LYS A 403 -20.13 28.84 23.44
CA LYS A 403 -18.90 28.49 24.14
C LYS A 403 -18.04 29.72 24.41
N PHE A 404 -17.85 30.61 23.44
CA PHE A 404 -17.14 31.89 23.64
C PHE A 404 -17.76 32.73 24.76
N ARG A 405 -19.09 32.86 24.81
CA ARG A 405 -19.77 33.55 25.92
C ARG A 405 -19.47 32.90 27.27
N ALA A 406 -19.55 31.58 27.37
CA ALA A 406 -19.19 30.86 28.59
C ALA A 406 -17.72 31.10 28.99
N ARG A 407 -16.79 31.12 28.00
CA ARG A 407 -15.37 31.43 28.23
C ARG A 407 -15.15 32.87 28.66
N ARG A 408 -15.85 33.84 28.10
CA ARG A 408 -15.81 35.24 28.53
C ARG A 408 -16.20 35.38 30.01
N HIS A 409 -17.26 34.71 30.44
CA HIS A 409 -17.64 34.73 31.86
C HIS A 409 -16.56 34.07 32.74
N LEU A 410 -16.06 32.90 32.33
CA LEU A 410 -15.02 32.17 33.07
C LEU A 410 -13.70 32.95 33.20
N TYR A 411 -13.31 33.64 32.13
CA TYR A 411 -12.03 34.34 32.01
C TYR A 411 -12.15 35.85 32.19
N GLY A 412 -13.29 36.37 32.66
CA GLY A 412 -13.48 37.81 32.88
C GLY A 412 -12.47 38.43 33.85
N TRP A 413 -11.94 37.63 34.77
CA TRP A 413 -10.88 38.03 35.71
C TRP A 413 -9.49 38.18 35.07
N LEU A 414 -9.31 37.73 33.82
CA LEU A 414 -8.09 37.98 33.05
C LEU A 414 -8.03 39.41 32.49
N CYS A 415 -9.17 40.11 32.47
CA CYS A 415 -9.23 41.48 31.98
C CYS A 415 -8.43 42.42 32.88
N TRP A 416 -7.51 43.17 32.30
CA TRP A 416 -6.65 44.07 33.06
C TRP A 416 -6.34 45.35 32.30
N LYS A 417 -6.27 46.47 33.02
CA LYS A 417 -5.97 47.80 32.48
C LYS A 417 -4.89 48.46 33.33
N LYS A 418 -3.78 48.85 32.71
CA LYS A 418 -2.66 49.53 33.37
C LYS A 418 -1.88 50.36 32.37
N GLY A 419 -1.46 51.56 32.78
CA GLY A 419 -0.51 52.39 32.00
C GLY A 419 -0.97 52.69 30.57
N GLY A 420 -2.27 52.94 30.34
CA GLY A 420 -2.79 53.25 29.01
C GLY A 420 -3.03 52.05 28.09
N PHE A 421 -2.87 50.81 28.58
CA PHE A 421 -3.16 49.58 27.84
C PHE A 421 -4.24 48.75 28.52
N LEU A 422 -4.92 47.91 27.73
CA LEU A 422 -5.88 46.92 28.23
C LEU A 422 -5.72 45.58 27.51
N ILE A 423 -5.96 44.50 28.25
CA ILE A 423 -6.04 43.13 27.73
C ILE A 423 -7.35 42.49 28.14
N ARG A 424 -7.95 41.71 27.23
CA ARG A 424 -9.14 40.88 27.53
C ARG A 424 -9.19 39.65 26.62
N PRO A 425 -9.85 38.56 27.05
CA PRO A 425 -10.19 37.47 26.15
C PRO A 425 -10.98 37.95 24.93
N VAL A 426 -10.85 37.23 23.81
CA VAL A 426 -11.73 37.40 22.65
C VAL A 426 -13.18 37.05 23.01
N ASP A 427 -14.13 37.77 22.43
CA ASP A 427 -15.54 37.78 22.82
C ASP A 427 -16.42 36.88 21.93
N SER A 428 -16.03 36.72 20.66
CA SER A 428 -16.82 35.95 19.70
C SER A 428 -15.97 35.35 18.59
N VAL A 429 -16.57 34.41 17.85
CA VAL A 429 -16.01 33.87 16.62
C VAL A 429 -15.74 34.98 15.60
N GLN A 430 -16.66 35.95 15.50
CA GLN A 430 -16.51 37.09 14.60
C GLN A 430 -15.33 37.98 15.00
N GLU A 431 -15.09 38.18 16.29
CA GLU A 431 -13.97 38.99 16.76
C GLU A 431 -12.62 38.33 16.47
N ILE A 432 -12.45 37.03 16.76
CA ILE A 432 -11.18 36.34 16.52
C ILE A 432 -10.88 36.20 15.01
N THR A 433 -11.91 36.07 14.18
CA THR A 433 -11.76 36.08 12.71
C THR A 433 -11.32 37.46 12.21
N ARG A 434 -12.02 38.53 12.64
CA ARG A 434 -11.68 39.92 12.30
C ARG A 434 -10.27 40.30 12.79
N GLU A 435 -9.87 39.78 13.95
CA GLU A 435 -8.51 39.96 14.48
C GLU A 435 -7.46 39.39 13.54
N GLY A 436 -7.68 38.16 13.05
CA GLY A 436 -6.76 37.50 12.12
C GLY A 436 -6.65 38.24 10.79
N GLU A 437 -7.77 38.75 10.27
CA GLU A 437 -7.80 39.55 9.04
C GLU A 437 -7.02 40.86 9.21
N GLN A 438 -7.30 41.63 10.28
CA GLN A 438 -6.64 42.92 10.53
C GLN A 438 -5.15 42.79 10.83
N GLN A 439 -4.77 41.71 11.51
CA GLN A 439 -3.38 41.44 11.86
C GLN A 439 -2.64 40.68 10.75
N CYS A 440 -3.31 40.26 9.67
CA CYS A 440 -2.79 39.34 8.66
C CYS A 440 -2.06 38.13 9.29
N ASN A 441 -2.67 37.51 10.29
CA ASN A 441 -2.09 36.40 11.04
C ASN A 441 -3.07 35.23 11.21
N CYS A 442 -2.59 34.11 11.76
CA CYS A 442 -3.35 32.87 11.84
C CYS A 442 -4.19 32.72 13.12
N VAL A 443 -4.47 33.81 13.86
CA VAL A 443 -5.16 33.72 15.16
C VAL A 443 -6.58 33.14 15.03
N ALA A 444 -7.25 33.30 13.88
CA ALA A 444 -8.54 32.69 13.59
C ALA A 444 -8.53 31.15 13.73
N GLY A 445 -7.40 30.51 13.43
CA GLY A 445 -7.21 29.05 13.58
C GLY A 445 -7.24 28.56 15.03
N TYR A 446 -7.25 29.46 16.02
CA TYR A 446 -7.34 29.12 17.44
C TYR A 446 -8.78 29.14 17.98
N ALA A 447 -9.78 29.51 17.17
CA ALA A 447 -11.17 29.69 17.62
C ALA A 447 -11.76 28.47 18.34
N GLN A 448 -11.59 27.27 17.78
CA GLN A 448 -12.09 26.03 18.40
C GLN A 448 -11.36 25.71 19.71
N ARG A 449 -10.02 25.81 19.72
CA ARG A 449 -9.21 25.57 20.93
C ARG A 449 -9.54 26.58 22.03
N HIS A 450 -9.84 27.82 21.67
CA HIS A 450 -10.30 28.84 22.60
C HIS A 450 -11.66 28.49 23.20
N ALA A 451 -12.64 28.18 22.35
CA ALA A 451 -13.98 27.79 22.77
C ALA A 451 -13.98 26.56 23.70
N ASP A 452 -13.15 25.56 23.38
CA ASP A 452 -13.02 24.33 24.17
C ASP A 452 -12.17 24.54 25.45
N GLY A 453 -11.54 25.71 25.61
CA GLY A 453 -10.76 26.05 26.80
C GLY A 453 -9.37 25.41 26.84
N ASN A 454 -8.88 24.93 25.71
CA ASN A 454 -7.53 24.39 25.56
C ASN A 454 -6.47 25.50 25.50
N THR A 455 -6.87 26.71 25.14
CA THR A 455 -6.05 27.91 25.11
C THR A 455 -6.93 29.14 25.37
N VAL A 456 -6.35 30.25 25.80
CA VAL A 456 -7.06 31.52 25.92
C VAL A 456 -6.41 32.54 24.99
N ILE A 457 -7.17 33.01 24.00
CA ILE A 457 -6.73 34.07 23.11
C ILE A 457 -7.24 35.38 23.69
N CYS A 458 -6.32 36.29 23.94
CA CYS A 458 -6.60 37.63 24.43
C CYS A 458 -6.19 38.67 23.39
N VAL A 459 -6.96 39.73 23.31
CA VAL A 459 -6.65 40.94 22.54
C VAL A 459 -6.00 41.97 23.46
N LEU A 460 -4.81 42.44 23.08
CA LEU A 460 -4.10 43.52 23.74
C LEU A 460 -4.26 44.79 22.92
N ARG A 461 -4.63 45.89 23.58
CA ARG A 461 -5.04 47.15 22.97
C ARG A 461 -4.46 48.36 23.70
N ARG A 462 -4.26 49.44 22.94
CA ARG A 462 -4.11 50.79 23.51
C ARG A 462 -5.48 51.24 24.03
N ALA A 463 -5.53 51.74 25.25
CA ALA A 463 -6.78 52.16 25.88
C ALA A 463 -7.42 53.39 25.20
N SER A 464 -6.62 54.19 24.49
CA SER A 464 -7.09 55.29 23.64
C SER A 464 -7.78 54.82 22.36
N GLU A 465 -7.45 53.62 21.86
CA GLU A 465 -7.97 53.05 20.61
C GLU A 465 -8.39 51.56 20.80
N PRO A 466 -9.36 51.25 21.68
CA PRO A 466 -9.68 49.88 22.08
C PRO A 466 -10.21 48.99 20.94
N GLN A 467 -10.68 49.60 19.85
CA GLN A 467 -11.24 48.91 18.68
C GLN A 467 -10.19 48.61 17.59
N LYS A 468 -8.97 49.14 17.72
CA LYS A 468 -7.90 48.96 16.73
C LYS A 468 -7.00 47.81 17.16
N SER A 469 -6.81 46.84 16.27
CA SER A 469 -5.88 45.72 16.50
C SER A 469 -4.48 46.23 16.80
N TRP A 470 -3.83 45.65 17.82
CA TRP A 470 -2.46 45.97 18.18
C TRP A 470 -1.64 44.70 18.39
N HIS A 471 -1.97 43.90 19.41
CA HIS A 471 -1.33 42.60 19.66
C HIS A 471 -2.35 41.54 20.06
N THR A 472 -2.00 40.28 19.81
CA THR A 472 -2.73 39.08 20.22
C THR A 472 -1.88 38.25 21.17
N VAL A 473 -2.47 37.77 22.26
CA VAL A 473 -1.77 37.03 23.31
C VAL A 473 -2.41 35.65 23.46
N GLU A 474 -1.62 34.59 23.35
CA GLU A 474 -2.05 33.23 23.66
C GLU A 474 -1.59 32.84 25.07
N LEU A 475 -2.54 32.50 25.93
CA LEU A 475 -2.32 32.08 27.31
C LEU A 475 -2.73 30.62 27.50
N ASP A 476 -1.90 29.84 28.18
CA ASP A 476 -2.28 28.52 28.67
C ASP A 476 -3.16 28.67 29.93
N PRO A 477 -4.43 28.23 29.92
CA PRO A 477 -5.34 28.42 31.06
C PRO A 477 -4.96 27.60 32.30
N ARG A 478 -4.12 26.56 32.18
CA ARG A 478 -3.75 25.69 33.31
C ARG A 478 -2.55 26.24 34.07
N SER A 479 -1.51 26.63 33.34
CA SER A 479 -0.25 27.13 33.92
C SER A 479 -0.26 28.65 34.10
N LEU A 480 -1.16 29.37 33.42
CA LEU A 480 -1.14 30.83 33.25
C LEU A 480 0.15 31.36 32.61
N THR A 481 0.80 30.53 31.79
CA THR A 481 1.97 30.94 31.01
C THR A 481 1.52 31.51 29.67
N VAL A 482 2.00 32.70 29.32
CA VAL A 482 1.83 33.25 27.97
C VAL A 482 2.72 32.47 27.03
N ARG A 483 2.11 31.82 26.04
CA ARG A 483 2.81 31.05 25.01
C ARG A 483 3.39 31.96 23.93
N GLN A 484 2.66 33.02 23.58
CA GLN A 484 3.09 34.00 22.59
C GLN A 484 2.34 35.32 22.73
N CYS A 485 2.98 36.41 22.30
CA CYS A 485 2.41 37.72 22.07
C CYS A 485 2.85 38.18 20.67
N ARG A 486 1.91 38.38 19.75
CA ARG A 486 2.18 38.64 18.32
C ARG A 486 1.42 39.85 17.81
N GLY A 487 2.12 40.71 17.08
CA GLY A 487 1.56 41.86 16.36
C GLY A 487 1.20 41.54 14.91
N PHE A 488 1.12 42.59 14.08
CA PHE A 488 0.83 42.50 12.65
C PHE A 488 1.82 41.57 11.91
N ARG A 489 1.32 40.72 11.01
CA ARG A 489 2.09 39.71 10.24
C ARG A 489 2.97 38.80 11.11
N ASN A 490 2.49 38.41 12.30
CA ASN A 490 3.23 37.62 13.28
C ASN A 490 4.52 38.28 13.81
N ALA A 491 4.64 39.61 13.69
CA ALA A 491 5.76 40.33 14.29
C ALA A 491 5.85 40.08 15.80
N ASP A 492 7.07 40.15 16.32
CA ASP A 492 7.32 40.12 17.77
C ASP A 492 6.63 41.29 18.47
N ALA A 493 6.38 41.12 19.77
CA ALA A 493 5.74 42.15 20.57
C ALA A 493 6.60 43.41 20.67
N GLU A 494 6.00 44.59 20.50
CA GLU A 494 6.65 45.86 20.80
C GLU A 494 7.11 45.89 22.27
N PRO A 495 8.21 46.59 22.62
CA PRO A 495 8.73 46.63 23.99
C PRO A 495 7.69 47.03 25.05
N GLU A 496 6.81 47.96 24.70
CA GLU A 496 5.71 48.41 25.55
C GLU A 496 4.64 47.33 25.75
N ALA A 497 4.30 46.59 24.70
CA ALA A 497 3.38 45.46 24.76
C ALA A 497 3.96 44.31 25.58
N GLN A 498 5.27 44.03 25.43
CA GLN A 498 5.97 43.01 26.20
C GLN A 498 6.03 43.38 27.69
N ALA A 499 6.40 44.62 28.02
CA ALA A 499 6.42 45.13 29.39
C ALA A 499 5.04 45.05 30.06
N PHE A 500 3.97 45.38 29.31
CA PHE A 500 2.60 45.22 29.80
C PHE A 500 2.24 43.76 30.06
N VAL A 501 2.55 42.85 29.12
CA VAL A 501 2.27 41.42 29.26
C VAL A 501 3.00 40.81 30.46
N ASP A 502 4.24 41.24 30.73
CA ASP A 502 5.00 40.74 31.88
C ASP A 502 4.43 41.27 33.21
N ALA A 503 4.03 42.54 33.25
CA ALA A 503 3.31 43.08 34.40
C ALA A 503 1.95 42.39 34.62
N TRP A 504 1.27 42.01 33.53
CA TRP A 504 0.01 41.27 33.57
C TRP A 504 0.21 39.85 34.10
N LYS A 505 1.26 39.13 33.66
CA LYS A 505 1.61 37.81 34.22
C LYS A 505 1.84 37.87 35.73
N ALA A 506 2.56 38.88 36.21
CA ALA A 506 2.80 39.06 37.65
C ALA A 506 1.47 39.24 38.41
N HIS A 507 0.59 40.11 37.89
CA HIS A 507 -0.75 40.31 38.42
C HIS A 507 -1.59 39.02 38.43
N LEU A 508 -1.54 38.22 37.36
CA LEU A 508 -2.25 36.93 37.29
C LEU A 508 -1.77 35.94 38.36
N GLN A 509 -0.47 35.93 38.68
CA GLN A 509 0.06 35.09 39.76
C GLN A 509 -0.45 35.55 41.13
N GLU A 510 -0.41 36.85 41.42
CA GLU A 510 -0.94 37.43 42.67
C GLU A 510 -2.43 37.08 42.87
N VAL A 511 -3.24 37.27 41.82
CA VAL A 511 -4.69 36.97 41.86
C VAL A 511 -4.94 35.45 41.98
N ARG A 512 -4.10 34.61 41.39
CA ARG A 512 -4.19 33.14 41.51
C ARG A 512 -3.91 32.68 42.94
N PHE A 513 -2.93 33.27 43.62
CA PHE A 513 -2.61 32.93 45.01
C PHE A 513 -3.70 33.41 45.98
N GLY A 514 -4.27 34.61 45.78
CA GLY A 514 -5.39 35.10 46.59
C GLY A 514 -6.69 34.27 46.47
N ARG A 515 -6.88 33.56 45.34
CA ARG A 515 -8.03 32.67 45.10
C ARG A 515 -7.88 31.24 45.61
N LYS A 516 -6.68 30.83 46.07
CA LYS A 516 -6.47 29.51 46.71
C LYS A 516 -6.63 29.56 48.23
N THR A 517 -6.65 30.76 48.82
CA THR A 517 -6.76 31.02 50.27
C THR A 517 -8.17 31.46 50.71
N THR A 518 -9.14 31.38 49.81
CA THR A 518 -10.60 31.45 50.06
C THR A 518 -11.23 30.21 49.44
#